data_AF-A0A8H6J7B1-F1
#
_entry.id   AF-A0A8H6J7B1-F1
#
_cell.length_a   1.000
_cell.length_b   1.000
_cell.length_c   1.000
_cell.angle_alpha   90.00
_cell.angle_beta   90.00
_cell.angle_gamma   90.00
#
_symmetry.space_group_name_H-M   'P 1'
#
loop_
_entity.id
_entity.type
_entity.pdbx_description
1 polymer ?
#
loop_
_entity_poly.entity_id
_entity_poly.type
_entity_poly.pdbx_seq_one_letter_code
_entity_poly.pdbx_strand_id
1 'polypeptide(L)'
;MFSTTPAFADEVYSPVQNIVGHQNVVFTSGFGDGRTAYIGPPSPEREALWNDLYSFGTSMINRDQASRLVNKTVPVPDKDGKYDGTYVIMLGVFHQLHCANLLRKSLYKDRPWSTDADDPMSLMHLEHCVDALRQAVMCSVDITPHPWLWEDGQNREVATVMHTCRNFDAVRDWARARDVFERGWDKSIHIPDPLSRQ
;
A
#
# COMPACT_ATOMS: atom_id res chain seq x y z
N MET A 1 -2.20 -10.19 30.33
CA MET A 1 -3.38 -10.59 29.51
C MET A 1 -3.62 -9.45 28.53
N PHE A 2 -3.31 -9.65 27.26
CA PHE A 2 -3.60 -8.67 26.22
C PHE A 2 -5.00 -8.94 25.68
N SER A 3 -5.84 -7.91 25.69
CA SER A 3 -7.22 -7.99 25.22
C SER A 3 -7.22 -8.25 23.71
N THR A 4 -7.86 -9.35 23.30
CA THR A 4 -8.01 -9.76 21.89
C THR A 4 -9.29 -9.21 21.27
N THR A 5 -9.82 -8.10 21.78
CA THR A 5 -11.05 -7.53 21.21
C THR A 5 -10.70 -6.90 19.87
N PRO A 6 -11.33 -7.32 18.75
CA PRO A 6 -11.19 -6.62 17.48
C PRO A 6 -11.56 -5.16 17.69
N ALA A 7 -10.79 -4.23 17.13
CA ALA A 7 -11.12 -2.80 17.22
C ALA A 7 -12.48 -2.50 16.56
N PHE A 8 -12.91 -3.36 15.63
CA PHE A 8 -14.22 -3.35 14.99
C PHE A 8 -14.76 -4.77 14.85
N ALA A 9 -16.05 -4.98 15.13
CA ALA A 9 -16.67 -6.31 15.19
C ALA A 9 -16.68 -7.09 13.85
N ASP A 10 -16.46 -6.40 12.73
CA ASP A 10 -16.58 -6.94 11.37
C ASP A 10 -15.22 -7.03 10.62
N GLU A 11 -14.10 -6.98 11.33
CA GLU A 11 -12.77 -7.11 10.72
C GLU A 11 -12.50 -8.53 10.19
N VAL A 12 -12.03 -8.61 8.94
CA VAL A 12 -11.46 -9.83 8.36
C VAL A 12 -10.22 -10.22 9.18
N TYR A 13 -10.17 -11.47 9.62
CA TYR A 13 -9.05 -11.96 10.42
C TYR A 13 -7.70 -11.81 9.68
N SER A 14 -6.71 -11.26 10.38
CA SER A 14 -5.31 -11.24 9.97
C SER A 14 -4.39 -11.81 11.07
N PRO A 15 -3.37 -12.60 10.73
CA PRO A 15 -2.43 -13.16 11.71
C PRO A 15 -1.57 -12.11 12.42
N VAL A 16 -1.52 -10.87 11.91
CA VAL A 16 -0.74 -9.77 12.49
C VAL A 16 -1.62 -8.74 13.23
N GLN A 17 -2.92 -9.00 13.39
CA GLN A 17 -3.87 -8.04 13.99
C GLN A 17 -3.40 -7.51 15.36
N ASN A 18 -2.78 -8.37 16.19
CA ASN A 18 -2.38 -8.04 17.56
C ASN A 18 -1.14 -7.14 17.67
N ILE A 19 -0.42 -6.90 16.56
CA ILE A 19 0.76 -6.02 16.53
C ILE A 19 0.50 -4.71 15.79
N VAL A 20 -0.71 -4.53 15.24
CA VAL A 20 -1.08 -3.29 14.54
C VAL A 20 -1.24 -2.16 15.56
N GLY A 21 -0.55 -1.05 15.30
CA GLY A 21 -0.63 0.18 16.08
C GLY A 21 -0.72 1.39 15.17
N HIS A 22 -1.01 2.55 15.77
CA HIS A 22 -1.12 3.82 15.04
C HIS A 22 0.07 4.73 15.38
N GLN A 23 0.56 5.44 14.37
CA GLN A 23 1.57 6.48 14.53
C GLN A 23 1.27 7.64 13.56
N ASN A 24 1.63 8.85 13.97
CA ASN A 24 1.53 10.02 13.11
C ASN A 24 2.85 10.18 12.36
N VAL A 25 2.77 10.25 11.03
CA VAL A 25 3.91 10.46 10.15
C VAL A 25 3.65 11.67 9.26
N VAL A 26 4.69 12.46 9.00
CA VAL A 26 4.61 13.58 8.05
C VAL A 26 5.00 13.06 6.67
N PHE A 27 4.13 13.26 5.69
CA PHE A 27 4.46 12.94 4.30
C PHE A 27 5.34 14.03 3.72
N THR A 28 6.34 13.62 2.94
CA THR A 28 7.11 14.58 2.14
C THR A 28 6.42 14.82 0.81
N SER A 29 6.62 16.01 0.24
CA SER A 29 6.00 16.40 -1.03
C SER A 29 6.53 15.61 -2.23
N GLY A 30 7.73 15.04 -2.14
CA GLY A 30 8.41 14.42 -3.29
C GLY A 30 8.99 15.43 -4.28
N PHE A 31 8.94 16.73 -3.99
CA PHE A 31 9.50 17.82 -4.80
C PHE A 31 10.58 18.59 -4.04
N GLY A 32 11.56 19.14 -4.76
CA GLY A 32 12.65 19.94 -4.16
C GLY A 32 13.34 19.21 -3.01
N ASP A 33 13.46 19.88 -1.85
CA ASP A 33 14.03 19.32 -0.62
C ASP A 33 13.19 18.19 0.00
N GLY A 34 11.95 18.00 -0.46
CA GLY A 34 11.05 16.93 -0.05
C GLY A 34 11.22 15.62 -0.84
N ARG A 35 12.17 15.54 -1.77
CA ARG A 35 12.46 14.32 -2.53
C ARG A 35 13.01 13.22 -1.61
N THR A 36 12.42 12.03 -1.66
CA THR A 36 12.88 10.87 -0.92
C THR A 36 13.90 10.05 -1.71
N ALA A 37 14.66 9.19 -1.03
CA ALA A 37 15.60 8.27 -1.67
C ALA A 37 14.92 7.23 -2.59
N TYR A 38 13.59 7.06 -2.47
CA TYR A 38 12.80 6.15 -3.29
C TYR A 38 12.49 6.71 -4.69
N ILE A 39 12.75 8.00 -4.93
CA ILE A 39 12.50 8.66 -6.21
C ILE A 39 13.76 8.66 -7.09
N GLY A 40 13.58 8.37 -8.38
CA GLY A 40 14.63 8.49 -9.40
C GLY A 40 14.91 7.19 -10.20
N PRO A 41 15.76 7.30 -11.25
CA PRO A 41 16.01 6.24 -12.21
C PRO A 41 16.71 5.05 -11.54
N PRO A 42 16.33 3.79 -11.82
CA PRO A 42 16.88 2.60 -11.16
C PRO A 42 18.40 2.67 -10.91
N SER A 43 18.80 2.51 -9.65
CA SER A 43 20.20 2.38 -9.22
C SER A 43 20.31 1.24 -8.20
N PRO A 44 21.47 0.61 -8.00
CA PRO A 44 21.63 -0.46 -7.03
C PRO A 44 21.10 -0.10 -5.63
N GLU A 45 21.38 1.12 -5.16
CA GLU A 45 20.96 1.61 -3.84
C GLU A 45 19.44 1.76 -3.77
N ARG A 46 18.82 2.32 -4.82
CA ARG A 46 17.37 2.53 -4.83
C ARG A 46 16.60 1.23 -5.01
N GLU A 47 17.13 0.31 -5.82
CA GLU A 47 16.56 -1.03 -5.91
C GLU A 47 16.63 -1.75 -4.57
N ALA A 48 17.73 -1.62 -3.83
CA ALA A 48 17.84 -2.16 -2.47
C ALA A 48 16.80 -1.56 -1.53
N LEU A 49 16.62 -0.23 -1.53
CA LEU A 49 15.60 0.45 -0.72
C LEU A 49 14.18 -0.05 -1.02
N TRP A 50 13.82 -0.19 -2.30
CA TRP A 50 12.50 -0.70 -2.68
C TRP A 50 12.33 -2.17 -2.33
N ASN A 51 13.35 -3.01 -2.54
CA ASN A 51 13.29 -4.43 -2.21
C ASN A 51 13.18 -4.66 -0.70
N ASP A 52 13.80 -3.83 0.12
CA ASP A 52 13.70 -3.89 1.59
C ASP A 52 12.26 -3.64 2.08
N LEU A 53 11.40 -2.98 1.30
CA LEU A 53 10.01 -2.77 1.71
C LEU A 53 9.12 -4.02 1.62
N TYR A 54 9.44 -4.99 0.76
CA TYR A 54 8.50 -6.08 0.45
C TYR A 54 9.10 -7.44 0.07
N SER A 55 10.42 -7.58 -0.06
CA SER A 55 11.06 -8.84 -0.51
C SER A 55 10.83 -10.03 0.44
N PHE A 56 10.42 -9.77 1.68
CA PHE A 56 10.00 -10.74 2.69
C PHE A 56 8.47 -10.90 2.81
N GLY A 57 7.70 -10.34 1.88
CA GLY A 57 6.24 -10.24 2.00
C GLY A 57 5.51 -11.58 1.98
N THR A 58 6.07 -12.59 1.31
CA THR A 58 5.59 -13.98 1.38
C THR A 58 5.96 -14.56 2.74
N SER A 59 4.96 -14.74 3.58
CA SER A 59 5.11 -15.05 5.00
C SER A 59 4.58 -16.44 5.34
N MET A 60 5.24 -17.09 6.29
CA MET A 60 4.78 -18.35 6.87
C MET A 60 3.82 -18.10 8.02
N ILE A 61 2.77 -18.91 8.10
CA ILE A 61 1.85 -18.97 9.25
C ILE A 61 1.65 -20.42 9.68
N ASN A 62 1.29 -20.62 10.94
CA ASN A 62 0.99 -21.95 11.45
C ASN A 62 -0.43 -22.40 11.08
N ARG A 63 -0.71 -23.70 11.29
CA ARG A 63 -2.02 -24.31 11.02
C ARG A 63 -3.20 -23.63 11.74
N ASP A 64 -3.02 -23.15 12.97
CA ASP A 64 -4.09 -22.47 13.71
C ASP A 64 -4.46 -21.15 13.01
N GLN A 65 -3.46 -20.33 12.69
CA GLN A 65 -3.66 -19.09 11.95
C GLN A 65 -4.28 -19.35 10.58
N ALA A 66 -3.80 -20.36 9.84
CA ALA A 66 -4.35 -20.74 8.54
C ALA A 66 -5.82 -21.19 8.62
N SER A 67 -6.20 -21.86 9.71
CA SER A 67 -7.57 -22.33 9.91
C SER A 67 -8.59 -21.19 10.05
N ARG A 68 -8.14 -20.03 10.53
CA ARG A 68 -8.95 -18.82 10.80
C ARG A 68 -9.09 -17.90 9.58
N LEU A 69 -8.34 -18.13 8.52
CA LEU A 69 -8.46 -17.35 7.28
C LEU A 69 -9.85 -17.56 6.64
N VAL A 70 -10.42 -16.48 6.11
CA VAL A 70 -11.67 -16.51 5.32
C VAL A 70 -11.49 -17.40 4.09
N ASN A 71 -10.43 -17.16 3.32
CA ASN A 71 -10.04 -17.99 2.19
C ASN A 71 -8.91 -18.95 2.62
N LYS A 72 -9.02 -20.23 2.25
CA LYS A 72 -7.98 -21.22 2.55
C LYS A 72 -6.74 -20.98 1.69
N THR A 73 -5.59 -21.28 2.27
CA THR A 73 -4.28 -21.23 1.61
C THR A 73 -3.64 -22.62 1.61
N VAL A 74 -2.55 -22.78 0.86
CA VAL A 74 -1.83 -24.05 0.73
C VAL A 74 -0.77 -24.23 1.83
N PRO A 75 -0.50 -25.48 2.25
CA PRO A 75 0.65 -25.80 3.09
C PRO A 75 1.96 -25.66 2.30
N VAL A 76 3.05 -25.39 3.01
CA VAL A 76 4.41 -25.35 2.43
C VAL A 76 5.20 -26.53 2.96
N PRO A 77 5.94 -27.26 2.12
CA PRO A 77 6.84 -28.31 2.60
C PRO A 77 8.05 -27.71 3.31
N ASP A 78 8.58 -28.42 4.30
CA ASP A 78 9.90 -28.16 4.83
C ASP A 78 11.00 -28.44 3.79
N LYS A 79 12.26 -28.22 4.18
CA LYS A 79 13.43 -28.47 3.33
C LYS A 79 13.57 -29.92 2.84
N ASP A 80 12.93 -30.88 3.51
CA ASP A 80 12.97 -32.31 3.19
C ASP A 80 11.70 -32.74 2.42
N GLY A 81 10.83 -31.81 2.03
CA GLY A 81 9.60 -32.07 1.29
C GLY A 81 8.43 -32.51 2.16
N LYS A 82 8.51 -32.40 3.49
CA LYS A 82 7.50 -32.90 4.42
C LYS A 82 6.59 -31.78 4.91
N TYR A 83 5.35 -32.15 5.25
CA TYR A 83 4.41 -31.24 5.89
C TYR A 83 4.68 -31.17 7.41
N ASP A 84 4.90 -29.97 7.91
CA ASP A 84 5.21 -29.68 9.33
C ASP A 84 4.16 -28.80 10.01
N GLY A 85 3.05 -28.48 9.32
CA GLY A 85 2.02 -27.55 9.82
C GLY A 85 2.17 -26.10 9.34
N THR A 86 3.13 -25.82 8.45
CA THR A 86 3.36 -24.50 7.87
C THR A 86 2.49 -24.24 6.65
N TYR A 87 1.97 -23.01 6.56
CA TYR A 87 1.17 -22.50 5.46
C TYR A 87 1.74 -21.16 4.98
N VAL A 88 1.44 -20.79 3.73
CA VAL A 88 1.92 -19.54 3.12
C VAL A 88 0.80 -18.51 2.96
N ILE A 89 1.13 -17.24 3.17
CA ILE A 89 0.31 -16.09 2.77
C ILE A 89 1.21 -14.98 2.24
N MET A 90 0.61 -13.93 1.68
CA MET A 90 1.22 -12.60 1.61
C MET A 90 0.25 -11.59 2.24
N LEU A 91 0.74 -10.53 2.87
CA LEU A 91 -0.12 -9.42 3.32
C LEU A 91 -0.30 -8.40 2.19
N GLY A 92 -1.50 -7.84 2.07
CA GLY A 92 -1.87 -6.91 0.99
C GLY A 92 -0.90 -5.74 0.80
N VAL A 93 -0.36 -5.19 1.88
CA VAL A 93 0.64 -4.10 1.86
C VAL A 93 1.86 -4.44 1.01
N PHE A 94 2.35 -5.69 1.06
CA PHE A 94 3.54 -6.10 0.31
C PHE A 94 3.24 -6.29 -1.16
N HIS A 95 2.05 -6.81 -1.51
CA HIS A 95 1.59 -6.84 -2.90
C HIS A 95 1.45 -5.42 -3.47
N GLN A 96 0.86 -4.49 -2.70
CA GLN A 96 0.69 -3.09 -3.10
C GLN A 96 2.03 -2.39 -3.33
N LEU A 97 3.01 -2.61 -2.45
CA LEU A 97 4.37 -2.09 -2.59
C LEU A 97 5.10 -2.68 -3.80
N HIS A 98 4.93 -3.98 -4.06
CA HIS A 98 5.44 -4.62 -5.27
C HIS A 98 4.86 -3.96 -6.53
N CYS A 99 3.54 -3.77 -6.60
CA CYS A 99 2.88 -3.09 -7.72
C CYS A 99 3.37 -1.64 -7.88
N ALA A 100 3.48 -0.88 -6.80
CA ALA A 100 4.02 0.49 -6.83
C ALA A 100 5.45 0.53 -7.39
N ASN A 101 6.30 -0.45 -7.03
CA ASN A 101 7.65 -0.55 -7.57
C ASN A 101 7.66 -0.91 -9.07
N LEU A 102 6.75 -1.77 -9.53
CA LEU A 102 6.59 -2.06 -10.96
C LEU A 102 6.17 -0.81 -11.75
N LEU A 103 5.24 -0.02 -11.21
CA LEU A 103 4.85 1.26 -11.79
C LEU A 103 6.05 2.21 -11.85
N ARG A 104 6.82 2.37 -10.77
CA ARG A 104 8.07 3.16 -10.78
C ARG A 104 9.01 2.73 -11.90
N LYS A 105 9.30 1.43 -12.00
CA LYS A 105 10.21 0.89 -13.03
C LYS A 105 9.70 1.15 -14.44
N SER A 106 8.38 1.12 -14.64
CA SER A 106 7.78 1.41 -15.94
C SER A 106 8.02 2.84 -16.42
N LEU A 107 8.24 3.80 -15.51
CA LEU A 107 8.54 5.20 -15.85
C LEU A 107 9.88 5.39 -16.58
N TYR A 108 10.78 4.40 -16.51
CA TYR A 108 12.10 4.47 -17.14
C TYR A 108 12.24 3.54 -18.34
N LYS A 109 11.14 2.97 -18.84
CA LYS A 109 11.12 2.23 -20.10
C LYS A 109 10.92 3.20 -21.27
N ASP A 110 11.90 3.24 -22.19
CA ASP A 110 11.96 3.95 -23.47
C ASP A 110 10.74 4.83 -23.84
N ARG A 111 10.57 5.94 -23.11
CA ARG A 111 9.51 6.92 -23.33
C ARG A 111 10.09 8.33 -23.26
N PRO A 112 9.85 9.19 -24.27
CA PRO A 112 10.16 10.60 -24.14
C PRO A 112 9.18 11.23 -23.15
N TRP A 113 9.73 11.91 -22.15
CA TRP A 113 8.96 12.65 -21.15
C TRP A 113 8.90 14.13 -21.52
N SER A 114 7.79 14.79 -21.18
CA SER A 114 7.66 16.23 -21.36
C SER A 114 8.71 16.97 -20.53
N THR A 115 9.25 18.06 -21.09
CA THR A 115 10.13 19.01 -20.38
C THR A 115 9.36 20.12 -19.67
N ASP A 116 8.04 20.20 -19.91
CA ASP A 116 7.17 21.14 -19.21
C ASP A 116 6.96 20.67 -17.76
N ALA A 117 7.36 21.51 -16.80
CA ALA A 117 7.26 21.21 -15.38
C ALA A 117 5.80 21.21 -14.89
N ASP A 118 4.91 21.89 -15.60
CA ASP A 118 3.49 21.97 -15.28
C ASP A 118 2.68 20.84 -15.93
N ASP A 119 3.30 20.03 -16.79
CA ASP A 119 2.67 18.84 -17.36
C ASP A 119 2.46 17.77 -16.26
N PRO A 120 1.21 17.40 -15.94
CA PRO A 120 0.90 16.34 -14.98
C PRO A 120 1.46 14.97 -15.38
N MET A 121 1.82 14.81 -16.66
CA MET A 121 2.42 13.60 -17.23
C MET A 121 3.94 13.68 -17.37
N SER A 122 4.59 14.76 -16.88
CA SER A 122 6.04 14.84 -16.80
C SER A 122 6.63 13.74 -15.92
N LEU A 123 7.85 13.30 -16.20
CA LEU A 123 8.53 12.26 -15.40
C LEU A 123 8.59 12.64 -13.92
N MET A 124 8.92 13.91 -13.66
CA MET A 124 9.02 14.45 -12.31
C MET A 124 7.67 14.39 -11.59
N HIS A 125 6.55 14.69 -12.28
CA HIS A 125 5.22 14.56 -11.71
C HIS A 125 4.83 13.08 -11.46
N LEU A 126 5.17 12.17 -12.35
CA LEU A 126 4.85 10.75 -12.13
C LEU A 126 5.74 10.11 -11.04
N GLU A 127 6.98 10.56 -10.92
CA GLU A 127 7.92 10.17 -9.87
C GLU A 127 7.37 10.46 -8.46
N HIS A 128 6.92 11.69 -8.18
CA HIS A 128 6.35 12.00 -6.86
C HIS A 128 5.01 11.30 -6.64
N CYS A 129 4.18 11.12 -7.68
CA CYS A 129 2.92 10.37 -7.56
C CYS A 129 3.17 8.93 -7.07
N VAL A 130 4.17 8.24 -7.61
CA VAL A 130 4.52 6.88 -7.15
C VAL A 130 5.03 6.89 -5.70
N ASP A 131 5.82 7.89 -5.31
CA ASP A 131 6.30 8.01 -3.93
C ASP A 131 5.19 8.38 -2.94
N ALA A 132 4.24 9.23 -3.33
CA ALA A 132 3.05 9.56 -2.54
C ALA A 132 2.18 8.31 -2.32
N LEU A 133 2.00 7.48 -3.36
CA LEU A 133 1.32 6.19 -3.23
C LEU A 133 2.08 5.23 -2.30
N ARG A 134 3.41 5.16 -2.39
CA ARG A 134 4.24 4.36 -1.47
C ARG A 134 4.02 4.81 -0.02
N GLN A 135 4.08 6.12 0.25
CA GLN A 135 3.82 6.69 1.59
C GLN A 135 2.40 6.34 2.07
N ALA A 136 1.38 6.47 1.22
CA ALA A 136 0.00 6.14 1.54
C ALA A 136 -0.22 4.65 1.86
N VAL A 137 0.40 3.75 1.09
CA VAL A 137 0.37 2.31 1.32
C VAL A 137 1.03 1.96 2.66
N MET A 138 2.20 2.53 2.95
CA MET A 138 2.91 2.33 4.22
C MET A 138 2.19 2.96 5.43
N CYS A 139 1.39 4.00 5.21
CA CYS A 139 0.59 4.62 6.27
C CYS A 139 -0.70 3.83 6.55
N SER A 140 -1.28 3.23 5.52
CA SER A 140 -2.57 2.52 5.63
C SER A 140 -2.39 1.05 6.02
N VAL A 141 -1.26 0.45 5.65
CA VAL A 141 -0.83 -0.94 5.94
C VAL A 141 -1.98 -1.93 5.82
N ASP A 142 -2.29 -2.36 4.60
CA ASP A 142 -3.27 -3.43 4.40
C ASP A 142 -2.73 -4.78 4.89
N ILE A 143 -3.28 -5.25 6.02
CA ILE A 143 -2.92 -6.51 6.66
C ILE A 143 -3.76 -7.69 6.18
N THR A 144 -4.58 -7.52 5.13
CA THR A 144 -5.42 -8.59 4.59
C THR A 144 -4.54 -9.74 4.09
N PRO A 145 -4.75 -10.98 4.56
CA PRO A 145 -3.96 -12.12 4.11
C PRO A 145 -4.44 -12.61 2.74
N HIS A 146 -3.56 -12.51 1.75
CA HIS A 146 -3.71 -13.10 0.43
C HIS A 146 -3.28 -14.57 0.48
N PRO A 147 -4.18 -15.53 0.22
CA PRO A 147 -3.86 -16.93 0.18
C PRO A 147 -3.12 -17.28 -1.10
N TRP A 148 -2.58 -18.49 -1.12
CA TRP A 148 -2.03 -19.11 -2.31
C TRP A 148 -2.86 -20.34 -2.68
N LEU A 149 -2.98 -20.61 -3.97
CA LEU A 149 -3.65 -21.78 -4.53
C LEU A 149 -2.70 -22.56 -5.43
N TRP A 150 -2.90 -23.87 -5.49
CA TRP A 150 -2.24 -24.73 -6.47
C TRP A 150 -3.08 -24.75 -7.75
N GLU A 151 -2.56 -24.15 -8.82
CA GLU A 151 -3.23 -24.05 -10.12
C GLU A 151 -2.19 -24.17 -11.25
N ASP A 152 -2.54 -24.85 -12.34
CA ASP A 152 -1.65 -25.07 -13.49
C ASP A 152 -0.26 -25.63 -13.13
N GLY A 153 -0.19 -26.50 -12.12
CA GLY A 153 1.04 -27.15 -11.69
C GLY A 153 1.99 -26.26 -10.88
N GLN A 154 1.53 -25.12 -10.37
CA GLN A 154 2.32 -24.23 -9.53
C GLN A 154 1.48 -23.53 -8.46
N ASN A 155 2.14 -23.07 -7.39
CA ASN A 155 1.51 -22.21 -6.40
C ASN A 155 1.43 -20.78 -6.92
N ARG A 156 0.24 -20.17 -6.83
CA ARG A 156 0.01 -18.76 -7.18
C ARG A 156 -0.69 -18.04 -6.05
N GLU A 157 -0.26 -16.81 -5.79
CA GLU A 157 -0.98 -15.88 -4.92
C GLU A 157 -2.33 -15.52 -5.54
N VAL A 158 -3.37 -15.41 -4.69
CA VAL A 158 -4.68 -14.88 -5.07
C VAL A 158 -4.92 -13.57 -4.35
N ALA A 159 -4.93 -12.47 -5.10
CA ALA A 159 -5.21 -11.13 -4.58
C ALA A 159 -6.72 -10.80 -4.55
N THR A 160 -7.59 -11.61 -5.17
CA THR A 160 -9.04 -11.42 -5.12
C THR A 160 -9.60 -11.98 -3.83
N VAL A 161 -9.48 -11.22 -2.75
CA VAL A 161 -9.94 -11.60 -1.40
C VAL A 161 -10.84 -10.54 -0.77
N MET A 162 -11.46 -10.89 0.35
CA MET A 162 -12.25 -9.96 1.14
C MET A 162 -11.33 -9.04 1.96
N HIS A 163 -11.49 -7.73 1.82
CA HIS A 163 -10.77 -6.73 2.61
C HIS A 163 -11.70 -6.06 3.63
N THR A 164 -11.15 -5.61 4.74
CA THR A 164 -11.82 -4.63 5.61
C THR A 164 -11.36 -3.23 5.24
N CYS A 165 -12.26 -2.43 4.67
CA CYS A 165 -11.96 -1.11 4.17
C CYS A 165 -12.67 -0.03 4.98
N ARG A 166 -12.10 1.17 5.00
CA ARG A 166 -12.86 2.39 5.33
C ARG A 166 -13.93 2.58 4.26
N ASN A 167 -15.12 3.02 4.65
CA ASN A 167 -16.24 3.20 3.72
C ASN A 167 -15.94 4.34 2.73
N PHE A 168 -15.46 3.98 1.53
CA PHE A 168 -15.09 4.92 0.48
C PHE A 168 -16.28 5.73 -0.02
N ASP A 169 -17.44 5.09 -0.22
CA ASP A 169 -18.63 5.77 -0.72
C ASP A 169 -19.10 6.86 0.25
N ALA A 170 -19.12 6.57 1.56
CA ALA A 170 -19.48 7.56 2.58
C ALA A 170 -18.55 8.78 2.54
N VAL A 171 -17.22 8.57 2.39
CA VAL A 171 -16.24 9.66 2.29
C VAL A 171 -16.40 10.42 0.97
N ARG A 172 -16.58 9.71 -0.14
CA ARG A 172 -16.79 10.30 -1.47
C ARG A 172 -18.05 11.16 -1.51
N ASP A 173 -19.14 10.67 -0.95
CA ASP A 173 -20.43 11.37 -0.96
C ASP A 173 -20.38 12.58 -0.03
N TRP A 174 -19.69 12.49 1.11
CA TRP A 174 -19.40 13.63 1.97
C TRP A 174 -18.63 14.73 1.22
N ALA A 175 -17.62 14.35 0.42
CA ALA A 175 -16.80 15.27 -0.37
C ALA A 175 -17.60 15.90 -1.52
N ARG A 176 -18.37 15.09 -2.27
CA ARG A 176 -19.21 15.56 -3.38
C ARG A 176 -20.23 16.60 -2.92
N ALA A 177 -20.88 16.36 -1.79
CA ALA A 177 -21.85 17.31 -1.22
C ALA A 177 -21.21 18.66 -0.79
N ARG A 178 -19.87 18.75 -0.81
CA ARG A 178 -19.07 19.89 -0.36
C ARG A 178 -18.05 20.32 -1.42
N ASP A 179 -18.30 19.99 -2.69
CA ASP A 179 -17.39 20.38 -3.77
C ASP A 179 -17.26 21.91 -3.81
N VAL A 180 -16.03 22.39 -3.62
CA VAL A 180 -15.72 23.81 -3.56
C VAL A 180 -15.83 24.47 -4.95
N PHE A 181 -15.74 23.68 -6.03
CA PHE A 181 -15.89 24.19 -7.38
C PHE A 181 -17.35 24.45 -7.74
N GLU A 182 -18.30 23.72 -7.14
CA GLU A 182 -19.74 24.05 -7.22
C GLU A 182 -20.05 25.40 -6.56
N ARG A 183 -19.24 25.79 -5.56
CA ARG A 183 -19.30 27.13 -4.96
C ARG A 183 -18.66 28.22 -5.84
N GLY A 184 -17.95 27.86 -6.90
CA GLY A 184 -17.27 28.80 -7.79
C GLY A 184 -15.98 29.39 -7.21
N TRP A 185 -15.21 28.59 -6.47
CA TRP A 185 -13.95 29.09 -5.91
C TRP A 185 -12.91 29.43 -6.98
N ASP A 186 -12.58 30.72 -7.08
CA ASP A 186 -11.52 31.27 -7.92
C ASP A 186 -10.17 31.21 -7.19
N LYS A 187 -9.25 30.41 -7.72
CA LYS A 187 -7.91 30.19 -7.15
C LYS A 187 -7.02 31.45 -7.22
N SER A 188 -7.40 32.49 -7.96
CA SER A 188 -6.66 33.75 -8.06
C SER A 188 -6.98 34.75 -6.94
N ILE A 189 -8.04 34.50 -6.16
CA ILE A 189 -8.49 35.41 -5.09
C ILE A 189 -8.00 34.90 -3.73
N HIS A 190 -7.17 35.70 -3.07
CA HIS A 190 -6.69 35.43 -1.70
C HIS A 190 -7.54 36.17 -0.66
N ILE A 191 -8.03 35.44 0.34
CA ILE A 191 -8.70 36.00 1.52
C ILE A 191 -7.80 35.73 2.73
N PRO A 192 -7.35 36.77 3.48
CA PRO A 192 -6.53 36.57 4.67
C PRO A 192 -7.19 35.63 5.68
N ASP A 193 -6.44 34.66 6.19
CA ASP A 193 -6.96 33.67 7.13
C ASP A 193 -7.21 34.31 8.52
N PRO A 194 -8.47 34.42 8.98
CA PRO A 194 -8.78 34.97 10.30
C PRO A 194 -8.29 34.07 11.45
N LEU A 195 -7.88 32.84 11.17
CA LEU A 195 -7.31 31.89 12.14
C LEU A 195 -5.78 31.89 12.14
N SER A 196 -5.14 32.61 11.23
CA SER A 196 -3.69 32.80 11.27
C SER A 196 -3.35 33.60 12.55
N ARG A 197 -2.64 32.98 13.49
CA ARG A 197 -2.10 33.71 14.64
C ARG A 197 -0.96 34.59 14.12
N GLN A 198 -0.98 35.88 14.50
CA GLN A 198 0.16 36.79 14.32
C GLN A 198 1.39 36.27 15.08
#